data_AF-A0A3S0T8M7-F1
#
_entry.id   AF-A0A3S0T8M7-F1
#
_cell.length_a   1.000
_cell.length_b   1.000
_cell.length_c   1.000
_cell.angle_alpha   90.00
_cell.angle_beta   90.00
_cell.angle_gamma   90.00
#
_symmetry.space_group_name_H-M   'P 1'
#
loop_
_entity.id
_entity.type
_entity.pdbx_description
1 polymer ?
#
loop_
_entity_poly.entity_id
_entity_poly.type
_entity_poly.pdbx_seq_one_letter_code
_entity_poly.pdbx_strand_id
1 'polypeptide(L)'
;MNIFRLFNKQRTAPAARERLQVLLAHERSSAGSDLVSLLREEILAVIAKHVQLDHDKVQVTIDRNEYVSTLEIDVEIPLNAAVQAA
;
A
#
# COMPACT_ATOMS: atom_id res chain seq x y z
N MET A 1 5.62 2.88 -50.78
CA MET A 1 5.71 3.50 -49.43
C MET A 1 4.52 3.03 -48.61
N ASN A 2 4.72 2.31 -47.50
CA ASN A 2 3.66 1.52 -46.86
C ASN A 2 2.83 2.34 -45.86
N ILE A 3 1.64 2.77 -46.29
CA ILE A 3 0.63 3.57 -45.56
C ILE A 3 0.06 2.90 -44.29
N PHE A 4 0.23 1.59 -44.12
CA PHE A 4 -0.31 0.84 -42.97
C PHE A 4 0.43 1.06 -41.63
N ARG A 5 1.55 1.80 -41.61
CA ARG A 5 2.30 2.07 -40.35
C ARG A 5 1.67 3.16 -39.47
N LEU A 6 0.76 3.98 -40.01
CA LEU A 6 0.09 5.06 -39.25
C LEU A 6 -1.02 4.54 -38.31
N PHE A 7 -1.51 3.32 -38.50
CA PHE A 7 -2.57 2.74 -37.65
C PHE A 7 -2.03 2.00 -36.43
N ASN A 8 -0.71 1.81 -36.33
CA ASN A 8 -0.10 1.15 -35.18
C ASN A 8 0.26 2.17 -34.08
N LYS A 9 -0.72 2.96 -33.63
CA LYS A 9 -0.56 3.76 -32.41
C LYS A 9 -0.62 2.79 -31.23
N GLN A 10 0.54 2.28 -30.81
CA GLN A 10 0.71 1.60 -29.54
C GLN A 10 0.09 2.50 -28.46
N ARG A 11 -1.07 2.12 -27.92
CA ARG A 11 -1.66 2.78 -26.75
C ARG A 11 -0.83 2.37 -25.55
N THR A 12 0.35 2.97 -25.40
CA THR A 12 1.10 2.92 -24.14
C THR A 12 0.46 3.94 -23.20
N ALA A 13 -0.77 3.67 -22.78
CA ALA A 13 -1.22 4.26 -21.54
C ALA A 13 -0.32 3.64 -20.46
N PRO A 14 0.47 4.42 -19.71
CA PRO A 14 1.05 3.89 -18.50
C PRO A 14 -0.13 3.36 -17.69
N ALA A 15 -0.14 2.07 -17.39
CA ALA A 15 -1.07 1.55 -16.39
C ALA A 15 -0.73 2.29 -15.11
N ALA A 16 -1.45 3.37 -14.81
CA ALA A 16 -1.27 4.08 -13.58
C ALA A 16 -1.50 3.06 -12.46
N ARG A 17 -0.63 3.06 -11.47
CA ARG A 17 -0.73 2.20 -10.30
C ARG A 17 -0.86 3.16 -9.15
N GLU A 18 -1.91 2.99 -8.36
CA GLU A 18 -2.10 3.80 -7.17
C GLU A 18 -1.28 3.16 -6.05
N ARG A 19 -0.66 3.97 -5.19
CA ARG A 19 0.17 3.48 -4.08
C ARG A 19 -0.30 4.18 -2.81
N LEU A 20 -0.57 3.39 -1.78
CA LEU A 20 -0.96 3.86 -0.46
C LEU A 20 0.20 3.60 0.49
N GLN A 21 0.71 4.68 1.09
CA GLN A 21 1.79 4.63 2.08
C GLN A 21 1.25 5.16 3.42
N VAL A 22 1.44 4.39 4.49
CA VAL A 22 1.07 4.74 5.86
C VAL A 22 2.33 4.74 6.72
N LEU A 23 2.62 5.87 7.35
CA LEU A 23 3.71 6.03 8.30
C LEU A 23 3.14 6.34 9.67
N LEU A 24 3.49 5.52 10.66
CA LEU A 24 3.07 5.66 12.04
C LEU A 24 4.32 5.67 12.93
N ALA A 25 4.51 6.71 13.71
CA ALA A 25 5.54 6.78 14.74
C ALA A 25 4.87 6.87 16.11
N HIS A 26 5.26 5.99 17.03
CA HIS A 26 4.71 5.90 18.37
C HIS A 26 5.84 5.97 19.40
N GLU A 27 5.78 6.98 20.28
CA GLU A 27 6.68 7.10 21.43
C GLU A 27 6.20 6.18 22.56
N ARG A 28 7.09 5.31 23.05
CA ARG A 28 6.80 4.40 24.16
C ARG A 28 6.90 5.16 25.47
N SER A 29 5.77 5.56 26.05
CA SER A 29 5.74 6.24 27.35
C SER A 29 5.83 5.28 28.55
N SER A 30 5.59 3.98 28.35
CA SER A 30 5.75 2.92 29.36
C SER A 30 5.72 1.53 28.73
N ALA A 31 6.17 0.50 29.45
CA ALA A 31 6.32 -0.89 29.02
C ALA A 31 4.98 -1.64 28.77
N GLY A 32 4.04 -1.00 28.07
CA GLY A 32 2.68 -1.47 27.86
C GLY A 32 2.38 -1.74 26.40
N SER A 33 2.37 -3.03 26.05
CA SER A 33 1.85 -3.63 24.81
C SER A 33 2.52 -3.22 23.49
N ASP A 34 2.60 -4.18 22.57
CA ASP A 34 3.09 -3.96 21.20
C ASP A 34 2.00 -3.27 20.35
N LEU A 35 1.63 -2.04 20.74
CA LEU A 35 0.56 -1.25 20.11
C LEU A 35 0.80 -1.08 18.60
N VAL A 36 2.06 -0.95 18.19
CA VAL A 36 2.44 -0.87 16.77
C VAL A 36 2.09 -2.16 16.02
N SER A 37 2.30 -3.32 16.64
CA SER A 37 1.90 -4.59 16.01
C SER A 37 0.38 -4.79 16.00
N LEU A 38 -0.34 -4.31 17.00
CA LEU A 38 -1.82 -4.32 16.99
C LEU A 38 -2.35 -3.46 15.84
N LEU A 39 -1.85 -2.22 15.73
CA LEU A 39 -2.26 -1.28 14.68
C LEU A 39 -1.90 -1.78 13.28
N ARG A 40 -0.77 -2.50 13.13
CA ARG A 40 -0.44 -3.15 11.85
C ARG A 40 -1.59 -4.03 11.38
N GLU A 41 -2.06 -4.94 12.24
CA GLU A 41 -3.12 -5.89 11.87
C GLU A 41 -4.43 -5.16 11.57
N GLU A 42 -4.81 -4.18 12.39
CA GLU A 42 -6.05 -3.42 12.20
C GLU A 42 -6.02 -2.58 10.92
N ILE A 43 -4.93 -1.89 10.64
CA ILE A 43 -4.76 -1.07 9.43
C ILE A 43 -4.81 -1.95 8.19
N LEU A 44 -4.06 -3.06 8.16
CA LEU A 44 -4.10 -4.00 7.04
C LEU A 44 -5.51 -4.57 6.83
N ALA A 45 -6.21 -4.95 7.91
CA ALA A 45 -7.57 -5.45 7.84
C ALA A 45 -8.55 -4.40 7.31
N VAL A 46 -8.39 -3.12 7.66
CA VAL A 46 -9.22 -2.02 7.14
C VAL A 46 -8.91 -1.78 5.65
N ILE A 47 -7.64 -1.73 5.26
CA ILE A 47 -7.27 -1.56 3.84
C ILE A 47 -7.83 -2.71 3.00
N ALA A 48 -7.73 -3.95 3.49
CA ALA A 48 -8.26 -5.14 2.83
C ALA A 48 -9.78 -5.10 2.60
N LYS A 49 -10.54 -4.36 3.42
CA LYS A 49 -11.99 -4.19 3.23
C LYS A 49 -12.32 -3.28 2.06
N HIS A 50 -11.44 -2.34 1.72
CA HIS A 50 -11.70 -1.31 0.70
C HIS A 50 -10.92 -1.55 -0.60
N VAL A 51 -9.87 -2.35 -0.55
CA VAL A 51 -8.94 -2.58 -1.65
C VAL A 51 -8.57 -4.06 -1.72
N GLN A 52 -8.50 -4.61 -2.93
CA GLN A 52 -7.88 -5.92 -3.13
C GLN A 52 -6.38 -5.82 -2.87
N LEU A 53 -5.95 -6.43 -1.77
CA LEU A 53 -4.55 -6.59 -1.44
C LEU A 53 -3.99 -7.82 -2.15
N ASP A 54 -2.90 -7.63 -2.87
CA ASP A 54 -2.02 -8.72 -3.29
C ASP A 54 -0.87 -8.80 -2.28
N HIS A 55 -0.68 -9.96 -1.66
CA HIS A 55 0.35 -10.16 -0.64
C HIS A 55 1.75 -9.83 -1.16
N ASP A 56 2.01 -10.05 -2.46
CA ASP A 56 3.30 -9.74 -3.08
C ASP A 56 3.51 -8.23 -3.29
N LYS A 57 2.45 -7.43 -3.08
CA LYS A 57 2.37 -5.98 -3.30
C LYS A 57 2.19 -5.17 -2.03
N VAL A 58 2.27 -5.83 -0.88
CA VAL A 58 2.24 -5.20 0.44
C VAL A 58 3.63 -5.32 1.07
N GLN A 59 4.23 -4.19 1.41
CA GLN A 59 5.45 -4.14 2.19
C GLN A 59 5.16 -3.55 3.56
N VAL A 60 5.64 -4.21 4.61
CA VAL A 60 5.49 -3.73 5.98
C VAL A 60 6.86 -3.70 6.63
N THR A 61 7.25 -2.51 7.09
CA THR A 61 8.50 -2.31 7.82
C THR A 61 8.16 -1.84 9.22
N ILE A 62 8.72 -2.50 10.23
CA ILE A 62 8.64 -2.05 11.61
C ILE A 62 10.06 -1.78 12.08
N ASP A 63 10.30 -0.54 12.49
CA ASP A 63 11.54 -0.14 13.15
C ASP A 63 11.27 0.12 14.64
N ARG A 64 12.12 -0.40 15.51
CA ARG A 64 11.96 -0.32 16.96
C ARG A 64 13.23 0.21 17.58
N ASN A 65 13.18 1.48 17.97
CA ASN A 65 14.23 2.14 18.74
C ASN A 65 13.84 2.19 20.22
N GLU A 66 14.80 2.53 21.09
CA GLU A 66 14.63 2.52 22.55
C GLU A 66 13.38 3.31 23.01
N TYR A 67 13.12 4.45 22.37
CA TYR A 67 12.03 5.36 22.75
C TYR A 67 10.87 5.40 21.75
N VAL A 68 11.11 5.02 20.49
CA VAL A 68 10.14 5.21 19.39
C VAL A 68 10.02 3.92 18.60
N SER A 69 8.78 3.55 18.25
CA SER A 69 8.49 2.48 17.32
C SER A 69 7.80 3.06 16.09
N THR A 70 8.33 2.73 14.91
CA THR A 70 7.84 3.20 13.63
C THR A 70 7.28 2.03 12.83
N LEU A 71 6.11 2.23 12.22
CA LEU A 71 5.48 1.31 11.29
C LEU A 71 5.29 2.01 9.96
N GLU A 72 5.82 1.41 8.91
CA GLU A 72 5.60 1.78 7.53
C GLU A 72 4.84 0.66 6.84
N ILE A 73 3.71 0.99 6.24
CA ILE A 73 2.93 0.08 5.40
C ILE A 73 2.86 0.69 4.02
N ASP A 74 3.24 -0.09 3.03
CA ASP A 74 3.21 0.28 1.62
C ASP A 74 2.38 -0.71 0.82
N VAL A 75 1.37 -0.22 0.13
CA VAL A 75 0.44 -1.03 -0.65
C VAL A 75 0.38 -0.51 -2.07
N GLU A 76 0.72 -1.37 -3.04
CA GLU A 76 0.48 -1.10 -4.46
C GLU A 76 -0.93 -1.57 -4.84
N ILE A 77 -1.76 -0.64 -5.31
CA ILE A 77 -3.16 -0.86 -5.66
C ILE A 77 -3.28 -0.93 -7.18
N PRO A 78 -3.75 -2.07 -7.75
CA PRO A 78 -3.98 -2.16 -9.18
C PRO A 78 -5.21 -1.32 -9.56
N LEU A 79 -5.13 -0.56 -10.65
CA LEU A 79 -6.21 0.33 -11.12
C LEU A 79 -7.54 -0.38 -11.44
N ASN A 80 -7.50 -1.71 -11.55
CA ASN A 80 -8.65 -2.56 -11.86
C ASN A 80 -9.27 -3.20 -10.60
N ALA A 81 -8.66 -3.02 -9.41
CA ALA A 81 -9.30 -3.38 -8.16
C ALA A 81 -10.49 -2.44 -7.99
N ALA A 82 -11.70 -2.96 -8.19
CA ALA A 82 -12.92 -2.22 -7.93
C ALA A 82 -12.85 -1.68 -6.48
N VAL A 83 -12.68 -0.37 -6.33
CA VAL A 83 -12.88 0.31 -5.06
C VAL A 83 -14.30 -0.02 -4.66
N GLN A 84 -14.47 -0.92 -3.69
CA GLN A 84 -15.77 -1.22 -3.13
C GLN A 84 -16.10 -0.08 -2.16
N ALA A 85 -16.48 1.06 -2.74
CA ALA A 85 -17.10 2.14 -2.00
C ALA A 85 -18.49 1.66 -1.57
N ALA A 86 -18.70 1.60 -0.26
CA ALA A 86 -19.99 1.37 0.37
C ALA A 86 -20.90 2.61 0.22
#